data_AF-L7E7V3-F1
#
_entry.id   AF-L7E7V3-F1
#
_cell.length_a   1.000
_cell.length_b   1.000
_cell.length_c   1.000
_cell.angle_alpha   90.00
_cell.angle_beta   90.00
_cell.angle_gamma   90.00
#
_symmetry.space_group_name_H-M   'P 1'
#
loop_
_entity.id
_entity.type
_entity.pdbx_description
1 polymer ?
#
loop_
_entity_poly.entity_id
_entity_poly.type
_entity_poly.pdbx_seq_one_letter_code
_entity_poly.pdbx_strand_id
1 'polypeptide(L)'
;MRKAQKNLSRKQKGSKNREKARIKVAKIHAQITDSRKDHLHKLTTQLVRENQTIVVENLAVKNMVKNPKLSQAISDVSWGEITRQLAYKCRWYGRNYIEIDRWFPSSKRCSNCGYIALENAVKCSRMGLSKLWDSP
;
A
#
# COMPACT_ATOMS: atom_id res chain seq x y z
N MET A 1 -13.87 15.26 -3.95
CA MET A 1 -14.90 14.32 -3.42
C MET A 1 -15.79 14.94 -2.32
N ARG A 2 -15.25 15.47 -1.20
CA ARG A 2 -16.04 15.99 -0.04
C ARG A 2 -17.17 16.96 -0.40
N LYS A 3 -16.94 17.89 -1.33
CA LYS A 3 -17.97 18.85 -1.80
C LYS A 3 -19.16 18.15 -2.48
N ALA A 4 -18.92 17.13 -3.30
CA ALA A 4 -19.96 16.38 -4.00
C ALA A 4 -20.82 15.53 -3.03
N GLN A 5 -20.16 14.89 -2.05
CA GLN A 5 -20.84 14.16 -0.97
C GLN A 5 -21.70 15.09 -0.09
N LYS A 6 -21.16 16.25 0.30
CA LYS A 6 -21.92 17.27 1.06
C LYS A 6 -23.13 17.78 0.28
N ASN A 7 -22.99 18.00 -1.03
CA ASN A 7 -24.08 18.40 -1.89
C ASN A 7 -25.16 17.30 -2.00
N LEU A 8 -24.78 16.03 -2.12
CA LEU A 8 -25.70 14.89 -2.14
C LEU A 8 -26.48 14.77 -0.82
N SER A 9 -25.78 14.88 0.32
CA SER A 9 -26.38 14.75 1.65
C SER A 9 -27.45 15.81 1.94
N ARG A 10 -27.33 17.00 1.33
CA ARG A 10 -28.28 18.10 1.49
C ARG A 10 -29.53 17.98 0.61
N LYS A 11 -29.58 17.03 -0.34
CA LYS A 11 -30.74 16.85 -1.22
C LYS A 11 -31.81 15.98 -0.57
N GLN A 12 -33.08 16.34 -0.78
CA GLN A 12 -34.24 15.59 -0.31
C GLN A 12 -34.22 14.16 -0.85
N LYS A 13 -34.45 13.18 0.04
CA LYS A 13 -34.56 11.76 -0.31
C LYS A 13 -35.71 11.57 -1.32
N GLY A 14 -35.50 10.70 -2.32
CA GLY A 14 -36.48 10.44 -3.39
C GLY A 14 -36.57 11.50 -4.50
N SER A 15 -36.00 12.70 -4.34
CA SER A 15 -36.06 13.73 -5.38
C SER A 15 -35.23 13.39 -6.63
N LYS A 16 -35.70 13.78 -7.83
CA LYS A 16 -34.94 13.66 -9.09
C LYS A 16 -33.57 14.37 -9.02
N ASN A 17 -33.47 15.46 -8.26
CA ASN A 17 -32.23 16.20 -8.08
C ASN A 17 -31.22 15.45 -7.19
N ARG A 18 -31.68 14.66 -6.22
CA ARG A 18 -30.81 13.77 -5.45
C ARG A 18 -30.24 12.66 -6.32
N GLU A 19 -31.05 12.12 -7.23
CA GLU A 19 -30.59 11.09 -8.17
C GLU A 19 -29.47 11.60 -9.08
N LYS A 20 -29.63 12.80 -9.65
CA LYS A 20 -28.57 13.47 -10.42
C LYS A 20 -27.28 13.65 -9.60
N ALA A 21 -27.40 14.06 -8.33
CA ALA A 21 -26.25 14.20 -7.45
C ALA A 21 -25.59 12.85 -7.10
N ARG A 22 -26.37 11.78 -6.94
CA ARG A 22 -25.89 10.41 -6.69
C ARG A 22 -25.04 9.91 -7.85
N ILE A 23 -25.54 10.07 -9.08
CA ILE A 23 -24.80 9.72 -10.30
C ILE A 23 -23.49 10.50 -10.39
N LYS A 24 -23.49 11.81 -10.07
CA LYS A 24 -22.26 12.61 -10.07
C LYS A 24 -21.22 12.11 -9.09
N VAL A 25 -21.64 11.72 -7.88
CA VAL A 25 -20.76 11.11 -6.88
C VAL A 25 -20.22 9.77 -7.40
N ALA A 26 -21.07 8.92 -7.96
CA ALA A 26 -20.66 7.63 -8.53
C ALA A 26 -19.63 7.80 -9.66
N LYS A 27 -19.81 8.77 -10.57
CA LYS A 27 -18.84 9.08 -11.63
C LYS A 27 -17.47 9.48 -11.07
N ILE A 28 -17.44 10.30 -10.02
CA ILE A 28 -16.18 10.70 -9.36
C ILE A 28 -15.51 9.48 -8.72
N HIS A 29 -16.26 8.60 -8.07
CA HIS A 29 -15.71 7.36 -7.52
C HIS A 29 -15.14 6.45 -8.60
N ALA A 30 -15.87 6.25 -9.70
CA ALA A 30 -15.40 5.46 -10.84
C ALA A 30 -14.08 6.02 -11.39
N GLN A 31 -14.02 7.34 -11.65
CA GLN A 31 -12.80 7.98 -12.15
C GLN A 31 -11.60 7.78 -11.21
N ILE A 32 -11.79 7.96 -9.89
CA ILE A 32 -10.73 7.74 -8.90
C ILE A 32 -10.28 6.27 -8.91
N THR A 33 -11.22 5.33 -8.93
CA THR A 33 -10.93 3.90 -8.96
C THR A 33 -10.18 3.51 -10.24
N ASP A 34 -10.58 4.04 -11.39
CA ASP A 34 -9.95 3.74 -12.68
C ASP A 34 -8.54 4.33 -12.75
N SER A 35 -8.33 5.58 -12.32
CA SER A 35 -7.00 6.18 -12.22
C SER A 35 -6.08 5.41 -11.27
N ARG A 36 -6.61 4.92 -10.15
CA ARG A 36 -5.84 4.07 -9.23
C ARG A 36 -5.44 2.75 -9.88
N LYS A 37 -6.38 2.06 -10.53
CA LYS A 37 -6.10 0.79 -11.23
C LYS A 37 -5.05 0.97 -12.33
N ASP A 38 -5.16 2.04 -13.12
CA ASP A 38 -4.18 2.37 -14.16
C ASP A 38 -2.78 2.60 -13.57
N HIS A 39 -2.68 3.37 -12.48
CA HIS A 39 -1.43 3.59 -11.78
C HIS A 39 -0.83 2.28 -11.25
N LEU A 40 -1.63 1.44 -10.59
CA LEU A 40 -1.20 0.13 -10.10
C LEU A 40 -0.71 -0.77 -11.23
N HIS A 41 -1.42 -0.78 -12.36
CA HIS A 41 -1.00 -1.55 -13.52
C HIS A 41 0.32 -1.05 -14.10
N LYS A 42 0.51 0.26 -14.22
CA LYS A 42 1.78 0.85 -14.70
C LYS A 42 2.94 0.50 -13.77
N LEU A 43 2.77 0.72 -12.46
CA LEU A 43 3.78 0.41 -11.45
C LEU A 43 4.16 -1.07 -11.46
N THR A 44 3.18 -1.97 -11.39
CA THR A 44 3.47 -3.42 -11.32
C THR A 44 4.06 -3.95 -12.62
N THR A 45 3.68 -3.39 -13.77
CA THR A 45 4.35 -3.73 -15.05
C THR A 45 5.79 -3.25 -15.06
N GLN A 46 6.05 -2.02 -14.57
CA GLN A 46 7.39 -1.47 -14.49
C GLN A 46 8.29 -2.34 -13.60
N LEU A 47 7.83 -2.67 -12.38
CA LEU A 47 8.57 -3.51 -11.44
C LEU A 47 8.94 -4.87 -12.02
N VAL A 48 8.00 -5.54 -12.70
CA VAL A 48 8.22 -6.88 -13.31
C VAL A 48 9.16 -6.82 -14.51
N ARG A 49 9.22 -5.70 -15.22
CA ARG A 49 10.16 -5.51 -16.34
C ARG A 49 11.57 -5.25 -15.86
N GLU A 50 11.73 -4.41 -14.84
CA GLU A 50 13.03 -4.00 -14.29
C GLU A 50 13.70 -5.08 -13.42
N ASN A 51 12.91 -5.98 -12.81
CA ASN A 51 13.41 -6.96 -11.84
C ASN A 51 13.20 -8.40 -12.32
N GLN A 52 14.20 -9.26 -12.12
CA GLN A 52 14.12 -10.70 -12.42
C GLN A 52 13.37 -11.48 -11.35
N THR A 53 13.55 -11.06 -10.09
CA THR A 53 12.94 -11.67 -8.91
C THR A 53 12.30 -10.58 -8.08
N ILE A 54 11.03 -10.76 -7.75
CA ILE A 54 10.25 -9.87 -6.89
C ILE A 54 9.91 -10.63 -5.61
N VAL A 55 10.33 -10.05 -4.50
CA VAL A 55 10.12 -10.60 -3.17
C VAL A 55 9.14 -9.69 -2.42
N VAL A 56 8.05 -10.24 -1.93
CA VAL A 56 7.00 -9.48 -1.24
C VAL A 56 6.76 -10.03 0.15
N GLU A 57 6.74 -9.16 1.14
CA GLU A 57 6.40 -9.52 2.51
C GLU A 57 4.88 -9.73 2.67
N ASN A 58 4.49 -10.83 3.32
CA ASN A 58 3.10 -11.07 3.71
C ASN A 58 2.70 -10.15 4.88
N LEU A 59 2.46 -8.88 4.58
CA LEU A 59 1.94 -7.92 5.53
C LEU A 59 0.47 -8.23 5.85
N ALA A 60 0.12 -8.19 7.14
CA ALA A 60 -1.26 -8.32 7.60
C ALA A 60 -2.08 -7.06 7.25
N VAL A 61 -2.37 -6.81 5.96
CA VAL A 61 -3.04 -5.58 5.50
C VAL A 61 -4.33 -5.32 6.30
N LYS A 62 -5.11 -6.37 6.58
CA LYS A 62 -6.32 -6.31 7.42
C LYS A 62 -6.06 -5.76 8.83
N ASN A 63 -4.93 -6.10 9.44
CA ASN A 63 -4.55 -5.58 10.76
C ASN A 63 -3.99 -4.17 10.68
N MET A 64 -3.26 -3.81 9.62
CA MET A 64 -2.72 -2.46 9.47
C MET A 64 -3.83 -1.42 9.24
N VAL A 65 -4.89 -1.79 8.53
CA VAL A 65 -6.07 -0.93 8.30
C VAL A 65 -6.87 -0.68 9.59
N LYS A 66 -6.70 -1.49 10.65
CA LYS A 66 -7.33 -1.23 11.95
C LYS A 66 -6.81 0.03 12.64
N ASN A 67 -5.60 0.48 12.30
CA ASN A 67 -5.08 1.74 12.84
C ASN A 67 -5.74 2.93 12.10
N PRO A 68 -6.60 3.72 12.75
CA PRO A 68 -7.34 4.78 12.08
C PRO A 68 -6.43 5.84 11.45
N LYS A 69 -5.25 6.10 12.03
CA LYS A 69 -4.28 7.08 11.49
C LYS A 69 -3.67 6.65 10.17
N LEU A 70 -3.44 5.35 9.99
CA LEU A 70 -2.78 4.78 8.80
C LEU A 70 -3.76 4.15 7.82
N SER A 71 -4.99 3.87 8.27
CA SER A 71 -6.03 3.18 7.50
C SER A 71 -6.26 3.78 6.12
N GLN A 72 -6.36 5.12 6.03
CA GLN A 72 -6.59 5.84 4.79
C GLN A 72 -5.42 5.68 3.82
N ALA A 73 -4.19 5.92 4.29
CA ALA A 73 -2.98 5.81 3.47
C ALA A 73 -2.77 4.38 2.96
N ILE A 74 -2.95 3.37 3.84
CA ILE A 74 -2.81 1.96 3.48
C ILE A 74 -3.89 1.54 2.47
N SER A 75 -5.14 2.00 2.67
CA SER A 75 -6.24 1.70 1.75
C SER A 75 -6.06 2.37 0.39
N ASP A 76 -5.47 3.57 0.35
CA ASP A 76 -5.20 4.29 -0.90
C ASP A 76 -4.13 3.59 -1.75
N VAL A 77 -3.12 2.98 -1.12
CA VAL A 77 -2.07 2.21 -1.82
C VAL A 77 -2.58 0.87 -2.36
N SER A 78 -3.68 0.33 -1.82
CA SER A 78 -4.30 -0.91 -2.30
C SER A 78 -3.35 -2.12 -2.33
N TRP A 79 -2.62 -2.35 -1.23
CA TRP A 79 -1.55 -3.38 -1.13
C TRP A 79 -1.96 -4.77 -1.63
N GLY A 80 -3.17 -5.23 -1.30
CA GLY A 80 -3.66 -6.53 -1.77
C GLY A 80 -3.86 -6.61 -3.29
N GLU A 81 -4.16 -5.49 -3.94
CA GLU A 81 -4.27 -5.43 -5.40
C GLU A 81 -2.87 -5.42 -6.04
N ILE A 82 -1.88 -4.76 -5.43
CA ILE A 82 -0.47 -4.81 -5.88
C ILE A 82 0.05 -6.25 -5.84
N THR A 83 -0.12 -6.96 -4.72
CA THR A 83 0.38 -8.34 -4.60
C THR A 83 -0.30 -9.28 -5.59
N ARG A 84 -1.63 -9.16 -5.75
CA ARG A 84 -2.40 -9.87 -6.78
C ARG A 84 -1.84 -9.59 -8.18
N GLN A 85 -1.57 -8.33 -8.50
CA GLN A 85 -1.05 -7.92 -9.80
C GLN A 85 0.36 -8.44 -10.08
N LEU A 86 1.27 -8.31 -9.12
CA LEU A 86 2.63 -8.83 -9.21
C LEU A 86 2.62 -10.35 -9.39
N ALA A 87 1.81 -11.07 -8.62
CA ALA A 87 1.73 -12.53 -8.71
C ALA A 87 1.37 -13.02 -10.12
N TYR A 88 0.36 -12.43 -10.78
CA TYR A 88 0.01 -12.85 -12.14
C TYR A 88 0.98 -12.31 -13.20
N LYS A 89 1.49 -11.09 -13.05
CA LYS A 89 2.41 -10.50 -14.04
C LYS A 89 3.77 -11.20 -14.01
N CYS A 90 4.29 -11.54 -12.83
CA CYS A 90 5.52 -12.34 -12.74
C CYS A 90 5.36 -13.65 -13.50
N ARG A 91 4.22 -14.36 -13.35
CA ARG A 91 3.94 -15.57 -14.13
C ARG A 91 3.91 -15.31 -15.64
N TRP A 92 3.30 -14.22 -16.10
CA TRP A 92 3.24 -13.89 -17.53
C TRP A 92 4.61 -13.59 -18.14
N TYR A 93 5.46 -12.88 -17.38
CA TYR A 93 6.79 -12.46 -17.85
C TYR A 93 7.91 -13.43 -17.47
N GLY A 94 7.58 -14.61 -16.90
CA GLY A 94 8.57 -15.60 -16.48
C GLY A 94 9.51 -15.11 -15.36
N ARG A 95 9.03 -14.24 -14.48
CA ARG A 95 9.78 -13.72 -13.33
C ARG A 95 9.47 -14.51 -12.07
N ASN A 96 10.42 -14.54 -11.14
CA ASN A 96 10.22 -15.17 -9.84
C ASN A 96 9.39 -14.25 -8.93
N TYR A 97 8.33 -14.80 -8.34
CA TYR A 97 7.53 -14.13 -7.30
C TYR A 97 7.65 -14.94 -6.01
N ILE A 98 8.24 -14.36 -4.98
CA ILE A 98 8.47 -15.01 -3.68
C ILE A 98 7.72 -14.23 -2.62
N GLU A 99 6.80 -14.89 -1.92
CA GLU A 99 6.12 -14.33 -0.77
C GLU A 99 6.85 -14.77 0.51
N ILE A 100 7.39 -13.82 1.27
CA ILE A 100 8.07 -14.11 2.54
C ILE A 100 7.04 -14.10 3.68
N ASP A 101 7.20 -15.05 4.60
CA ASP A 101 6.44 -15.09 5.84
C ASP A 101 6.56 -13.76 6.63
N ARG A 102 5.45 -13.36 7.22
CA ARG A 102 5.27 -12.19 8.08
C ARG A 102 6.22 -12.16 9.28
N TRP A 103 6.61 -13.32 9.80
CA TRP A 103 7.50 -13.42 10.95
C TRP A 103 8.98 -13.28 10.59
N PHE A 104 9.28 -13.11 9.29
CA PHE A 104 10.63 -12.82 8.85
C PHE A 104 11.05 -11.41 9.32
N PRO A 105 12.16 -11.28 10.07
CA PRO A 105 12.54 -10.01 10.68
C PRO A 105 13.23 -9.08 9.68
N SER A 106 12.64 -8.80 8.52
CA SER A 106 13.24 -7.95 7.47
C SER A 106 13.54 -6.53 7.95
N SER A 107 12.60 -5.92 8.67
CA SER A 107 12.71 -4.56 9.21
C SER A 107 13.60 -4.44 10.44
N LYS A 108 13.87 -5.56 11.13
CA LYS A 108 14.73 -5.64 12.31
C LYS A 108 16.11 -6.21 12.00
N ARG A 109 16.30 -6.77 10.81
CA ARG A 109 17.56 -7.34 10.35
C ARG A 109 18.36 -6.28 9.61
N CYS A 110 19.56 -6.00 10.10
CA CYS A 110 20.47 -5.13 9.37
C CYS A 110 20.86 -5.78 8.04
N SER A 111 20.69 -5.06 6.93
CA SER A 111 21.06 -5.51 5.58
C SER A 111 22.55 -5.79 5.42
N ASN A 112 23.40 -5.13 6.22
CA ASN A 112 24.86 -5.27 6.16
C ASN A 112 25.39 -6.38 7.08
N CYS A 113 24.90 -6.45 8.34
CA CYS A 113 25.49 -7.29 9.38
C CYS A 113 24.64 -8.52 9.74
N GLY A 114 23.41 -8.65 9.22
CA GLY A 114 22.50 -9.77 9.53
C GLY A 114 21.96 -9.81 10.96
N TYR A 115 22.39 -8.89 11.84
CA TYR A 115 21.93 -8.78 13.22
C TYR A 115 20.43 -8.45 13.27
N ILE A 116 19.70 -9.17 14.12
CA ILE A 116 18.27 -8.99 14.35
C ILE A 116 18.09 -8.23 15.67
N ALA A 117 17.57 -7.02 15.60
CA ALA A 117 17.26 -6.23 16.79
C ALA A 117 16.11 -6.88 17.59
N LEU A 118 16.29 -7.00 18.91
CA LEU A 118 15.28 -7.54 19.81
C LEU A 118 14.12 -6.54 20.05
N GLU A 119 14.40 -5.24 19.95
CA GLU A 119 13.42 -4.15 20.04
C GLU A 119 13.28 -3.40 18.71
N ASN A 120 12.35 -2.44 18.60
CA ASN A 120 12.16 -1.61 17.39
C ASN A 120 13.35 -0.67 17.07
N ALA A 121 14.44 -0.75 17.84
CA ALA A 121 15.65 -0.01 17.60
C ALA A 121 16.51 -0.71 16.53
N VAL A 122 16.53 -0.16 15.31
CA VAL A 122 17.48 -0.56 14.26
C VAL A 122 18.88 -0.01 14.58
N LYS A 123 19.47 -0.44 15.70
CA LYS A 123 20.85 -0.14 16.07
C LYS A 123 21.68 -1.42 15.94
N CYS A 124 22.41 -1.60 14.82
CA CYS A 124 23.44 -2.64 14.72
C CYS A 124 24.69 -2.11 15.46
N SER A 125 24.88 -2.53 16.71
CA SER A 125 26.03 -2.17 17.57
C SER A 125 27.35 -2.82 17.15
N ARG A 126 27.35 -3.64 16.08
CA ARG A 126 28.53 -4.38 15.61
C ARG A 126 29.49 -3.54 14.75
N MET A 127 29.04 -2.38 14.27
CA MET A 127 29.94 -1.29 13.87
C MET A 127 29.87 -0.26 14.98
N GLY A 128 31.00 0.12 15.59
CA GLY A 128 31.06 1.15 16.63
C GLY A 128 30.61 2.54 16.14
N LEU A 129 29.32 2.70 15.87
CA LEU A 129 28.64 3.97 15.61
C LEU A 129 27.70 4.26 16.79
N SER A 130 28.26 4.27 17.99
CA SER A 130 27.75 5.05 19.10
C SER A 130 28.13 6.52 18.86
N LYS A 131 27.45 7.19 17.93
CA LYS A 131 27.41 8.66 17.74
C LYS A 131 26.74 8.95 16.41
N LEU A 132 25.44 9.24 16.42
CA LEU A 132 24.81 10.07 15.37
C LEU A 132 23.37 10.49 15.69
N TRP A 133 22.77 10.00 16.79
CA TRP A 133 21.40 10.37 17.15
C TRP A 133 21.20 10.56 18.65
N ASP A 134 22.20 11.16 19.32
CA ASP A 134 21.98 11.80 20.62
C ASP A 134 22.30 13.29 20.46
N SER A 135 21.35 14.11 20.94
CA SER A 135 21.33 15.57 21.06
C SER A 135 20.57 16.35 19.98
N PRO A 136 19.77 17.35 20.39
CA PRO A 136 18.54 17.26 21.20
C PRO A 136 17.27 17.35 20.32
#